data_AF-A0A6N7VX72-F1
#
_entry.id   AF-A0A6N7VX72-F1
#
_cell.length_a   1.000
_cell.length_b   1.000
_cell.length_c   1.000
_cell.angle_alpha   90.00
_cell.angle_beta   90.00
_cell.angle_gamma   90.00
#
_symmetry.space_group_name_H-M   'P 1'
#
loop_
_entity.id
_entity.type
_entity.pdbx_description
1 polymer ?
#
loop_
_entity_poly.entity_id
_entity_poly.type
_entity_poly.pdbx_seq_one_letter_code
_entity_poly.pdbx_strand_id
1 'polypeptide(L)' 'MEAGKKYALVGKSGAGKSTFVKTLLGIIKGTKGKLFINELDISTINLDKYYQYISYVS' A
#
# COMPACT_ATOMS: atom_id res chain seq x y z
N MET A 1 4.47 7.58 -5.60
CA MET A 1 3.59 8.57 -4.92
C MET A 1 4.53 9.55 -4.23
N GLU A 2 4.22 10.83 -4.28
CA GLU A 2 5.10 11.89 -3.75
C GLU A 2 4.65 12.30 -2.34
N ALA A 3 5.63 12.58 -1.48
CA ALA A 3 5.37 13.06 -0.13
C ALA A 3 4.59 14.38 -0.17
N GLY A 4 3.64 14.54 0.76
CA GLY A 4 2.80 15.74 0.88
C GLY A 4 1.64 15.83 -0.12
N LYS A 5 1.50 14.90 -1.08
CA LYS A 5 0.39 14.87 -2.02
C LYS A 5 -0.79 14.03 -1.53
N LYS A 6 -1.99 14.44 -1.93
CA LYS A 6 -3.24 13.69 -1.73
C LYS A 6 -3.62 12.98 -3.03
N TYR A 7 -4.01 11.72 -2.94
CA TYR A 7 -4.41 10.89 -4.08
C TYR A 7 -5.82 10.34 -3.83
N ALA A 8 -6.63 10.30 -4.88
CA ALA A 8 -7.95 9.69 -4.86
C ALA A 8 -7.95 8.43 -5.74
N LEU A 9 -8.42 7.31 -5.19
CA LEU A 9 -8.65 6.07 -5.94
C LEU A 9 -10.15 5.89 -6.16
N VAL A 10 -10.60 6.08 -7.41
CA VAL A 10 -12.03 6.05 -7.77
C VAL A 10 -12.37 4.83 -8.63
N GLY A 11 -13.59 4.33 -8.49
CA GLY A 11 -14.07 3.16 -9.24
C GLY A 11 -15.34 2.57 -8.63
N LYS A 12 -16.04 1.72 -9.40
CA LYS A 12 -17.28 1.05 -8.98
C LYS A 12 -17.08 0.15 -7.75
N SER A 13 -18.16 -0.22 -7.06
CA SER A 13 -18.10 -1.27 -6.04
C SER A 13 -17.56 -2.57 -6.66
N GLY A 14 -16.74 -3.30 -5.92
CA GLY A 14 -16.07 -4.51 -6.42
C GLY A 14 -14.85 -4.28 -7.33
N ALA A 15 -14.52 -3.04 -7.72
CA ALA A 15 -13.36 -2.75 -8.58
C ALA A 15 -11.98 -2.99 -7.92
N GLY A 16 -11.94 -3.52 -6.69
CA GLY A 16 -10.69 -3.87 -6.01
C GLY A 16 -10.00 -2.71 -5.28
N LYS A 17 -10.66 -1.56 -5.07
CA LYS A 17 -10.05 -0.38 -4.39
C LYS A 17 -9.49 -0.73 -2.99
N SER A 18 -10.29 -1.38 -2.16
CA SER A 18 -9.86 -1.80 -0.82
C SER A 18 -8.76 -2.84 -0.87
N THR A 19 -8.81 -3.75 -1.84
CA THR A 19 -7.75 -4.74 -2.09
C THR A 19 -6.44 -4.03 -2.45
N PHE A 20 -6.47 -3.10 -3.40
CA PHE A 20 -5.32 -2.31 -3.80
C PHE A 20 -4.69 -1.56 -2.64
N VAL A 21 -5.49 -0.86 -1.82
CA VAL A 21 -4.98 -0.14 -0.65
C VAL A 21 -4.35 -1.10 0.35
N LYS A 22 -4.98 -2.24 0.65
CA LYS A 22 -4.40 -3.26 1.54
C LYS A 22 -3.10 -3.85 0.98
N THR A 23 -2.99 -4.02 -0.34
CA THR A 23 -1.73 -4.48 -0.98
C THR A 23 -0.64 -3.43 -0.88
N LEU A 24 -0.97 -2.16 -1.15
CA LEU A 24 -0.05 -1.02 -1.02
C LEU A 24 0.48 -0.85 0.41
N LEU A 25 -0.33 -1.23 1.40
CA LEU A 25 0.06 -1.22 2.80
C LEU A 25 0.86 -2.46 3.22
N GLY A 26 0.99 -3.50 2.38
CA GLY A 26 1.63 -4.76 2.77
C GLY A 26 0.76 -5.67 3.65
N ILE A 27 -0.50 -5.31 3.89
CA ILE A 27 -1.47 -6.09 4.68
C ILE A 27 -1.85 -7.38 3.94
N ILE A 28 -1.96 -7.33 2.61
CA ILE A 28 -2.13 -8.50 1.76
C ILE A 28 -1.02 -8.56 0.71
N LYS A 29 -0.51 -9.76 0.43
CA LYS A 29 0.49 -9.93 -0.63
C LYS A 29 -0.15 -9.80 -2.01
N GLY A 30 0.52 -9.05 -2.89
CA GLY A 30 0.21 -9.06 -4.32
C GLY A 30 0.50 -10.43 -4.93
N THR A 31 -0.27 -10.80 -5.95
CA THR A 31 -0.06 -12.07 -6.67
C THR A 31 1.12 -12.00 -7.64
N LYS A 32 1.42 -10.81 -8.18
CA LYS A 32 2.52 -10.53 -9.12
C LYS A 32 3.01 -9.09 -8.95
N GLY A 33 4.21 -8.82 -9.46
CA GLY A 33 4.83 -7.50 -9.41
C GLY A 33 5.64 -7.27 -8.13
N LYS A 34 6.16 -6.05 -7.99
CA LYS A 34 6.92 -5.60 -6.82
C LYS A 34 6.34 -4.31 -6.30
N LEU A 35 6.44 -4.11 -4.99
CA LEU A 35 6.02 -2.88 -4.33
C LEU A 35 7.23 -2.25 -3.67
N PHE A 36 7.41 -0.95 -3.91
CA PHE A 36 8.56 -0.22 -3.41
C PHE A 36 8.11 0.96 -2.54
N ILE A 37 8.83 1.16 -1.43
CA ILE A 37 8.71 2.33 -0.57
C ILE A 37 10.10 2.95 -0.51
N ASN A 38 10.24 4.19 -0.97
CA ASN A 38 11.54 4.86 -1.08
C ASN A 38 12.59 3.98 -1.79
N GLU A 39 12.20 3.37 -2.92
CA GLU A 39 13.03 2.46 -3.73
C GLU A 39 13.38 1.11 -3.09
N LEU A 40 13.01 0.89 -1.83
CA LEU A 40 13.19 -0.38 -1.14
C LEU A 40 12.01 -1.31 -1.41
N ASP A 41 12.30 -2.55 -1.81
CA ASP A 41 11.28 -3.58 -1.99
C ASP A 41 10.64 -3.90 -0.63
N ILE A 42 9.31 -3.78 -0.53
CA ILE A 42 8.57 -4.02 0.71
C ILE A 42 8.80 -5.43 1.28
N SER A 43 9.12 -6.41 0.43
CA SER A 43 9.40 -7.78 0.87
C SER A 43 10.70 -7.91 1.66
N THR A 44 11.55 -6.88 1.63
CA THR A 44 12.87 -6.84 2.28
C THR A 44 12.90 -5.99 3.55
N ILE A 45 11.83 -5.25 3.87
CA ILE A 45 11.77 -4.36 5.03
C ILE A 45 11.07 -5.02 6.23
N ASN A 46 11.37 -4.54 7.43
CA ASN A 46 10.63 -4.90 8.64
C ASN A 46 9.26 -4.20 8.63
N LEU A 47 8.18 -4.98 8.45
CA LEU A 47 6.81 -4.46 8.35
C LEU A 47 6.30 -3.88 9.68
N ASP A 48 6.70 -4.41 10.83
CA ASP A 48 6.26 -3.89 12.14
C ASP A 48 6.74 -2.46 12.35
N LYS A 49 7.99 -2.17 11.95
CA LYS A 49 8.54 -0.81 11.96
C LYS A 49 7.86 0.08 10.92
N TYR A 50 7.58 -0.44 9.73
CA TYR A 50 6.89 0.30 8.67
C TYR A 50 5.49 0.74 9.10
N TYR A 51 4.75 -0.13 9.80
CA TYR A 51 3.40 0.17 10.31
C TYR A 51 3.37 1.30 11.34
N GLN A 52 4.48 1.64 11.99
CA GLN A 52 4.54 2.81 12.88
C GLN A 52 4.44 4.15 12.14
N TYR A 53 4.72 4.17 10.83
CA TYR A 53 4.68 5.38 10.00
C TYR A 53 3.38 5.55 9.21
N ILE A 54 2.45 4.60 9.33
CA ILE A 54 1.24 4.57 8.51
C ILE A 54 0.01 4.31 9.36
N SER A 55 -1.10 4.94 8.99
CA SER A 55 -2.41 4.65 9.55
C SER A 55 -3.38 4.26 8.44
N TYR A 56 -4.18 3.23 8.70
CA TYR A 56 -5.24 2.76 7.81
C TYR A 56 -6.58 2.81 8.55
N VAL A 57 -7.56 3.48 7.93
CA VAL A 57 -8.93 3.58 8.43
C VAL A 57 -9.85 2.96 7.37
N SER A 58 -10.66 1.99 7.77
CA SER A 58 -11.58 1.26 6.88
C SER A 58 -12.95 1.91 6.81
#